data_AF-A0A6I1W3G1-F1
#
_entry.id   AF-A0A6I1W3G1-F1
#
_cell.length_a   1.000
_cell.length_b   1.000
_cell.length_c   1.000
_cell.angle_alpha   90.00
_cell.angle_beta   90.00
_cell.angle_gamma   90.00
#
_symmetry.space_group_name_H-M   'P 1'
#
loop_
_entity.id
_entity.type
_entity.pdbx_description
1 polymer ?
#
loop_
_entity_poly.entity_id
_entity_poly.type
_entity_poly.pdbx_seq_one_letter_code
_entity_poly.pdbx_strand_id
1 'polypeptide(L)'
;LNRAEVMFRNHAYLQEAEFPSRLGYEAAGIVTAVGSDVTEITIGDSVALIPPLDIARWGTYGELANVPAHLVVKSPENLSFEEAAASWMQYVTAWGGLIEQAKLRQGDFVIVTAASSSVGL
;
A
#
# COMPACT_ATOMS: atom_id res chain seq x y z
N LEU A 1 -4.20 2.25 -7.12
CA LEU A 1 -5.45 3.02 -6.88
C LEU A 1 -6.39 2.14 -6.06
N ASN A 2 -6.82 2.63 -4.92
CA ASN A 2 -7.59 1.89 -3.91
C ASN A 2 -8.95 2.54 -3.67
N ARG A 3 -9.98 1.72 -3.49
CA ARG A 3 -11.34 2.22 -3.18
C ARG A 3 -11.37 3.06 -1.89
N ALA A 4 -10.49 2.76 -0.94
CA ALA A 4 -10.31 3.51 0.30
C ALA A 4 -10.04 5.01 0.05
N GLU A 5 -9.26 5.37 -0.96
CA GLU A 5 -8.92 6.78 -1.23
C GLU A 5 -10.15 7.57 -1.71
N VAL A 6 -11.01 6.93 -2.52
CA VAL A 6 -12.29 7.52 -2.95
C VAL A 6 -13.23 7.69 -1.77
N MET A 7 -13.33 6.68 -0.90
CA MET A 7 -14.14 6.76 0.32
C MET A 7 -13.64 7.87 1.24
N PHE A 8 -12.33 7.98 1.43
CA PHE A 8 -11.70 8.97 2.29
C PHE A 8 -11.99 10.39 1.81
N ARG A 9 -11.77 10.67 0.52
CA ARG A 9 -12.09 12.00 -0.05
C ARG A 9 -13.58 12.36 0.00
N ASN A 10 -14.46 11.36 0.05
CA ASN A 10 -15.91 11.56 0.09
C ASN A 10 -16.50 11.54 1.52
N HIS A 11 -15.67 11.60 2.57
CA HIS A 11 -16.12 11.50 3.97
C HIS A 11 -16.90 10.21 4.28
N ALA A 12 -16.55 9.13 3.57
CA ALA A 12 -17.18 7.81 3.69
C ALA A 12 -16.19 6.73 4.16
N TYR A 13 -15.05 7.13 4.74
CA TYR A 13 -14.04 6.23 5.30
C TYR A 13 -14.01 6.35 6.82
N LEU A 14 -13.35 5.39 7.47
CA LEU A 14 -13.27 5.32 8.95
C LEU A 14 -12.50 6.50 9.55
N GLN A 15 -11.59 7.09 8.78
CA GLN A 15 -10.75 8.21 9.18
C GLN A 15 -11.18 9.49 8.44
N GLU A 16 -11.20 10.62 9.14
CA GLU A 16 -11.41 11.94 8.57
C GLU A 16 -10.08 12.60 8.19
N ALA A 17 -10.12 13.52 7.22
CA ALA A 17 -8.96 14.26 6.78
C ALA A 17 -8.61 15.38 7.78
N GLU A 18 -7.36 15.40 8.24
CA GLU A 18 -6.78 16.56 8.92
C GLU A 18 -6.03 17.42 7.91
N PHE A 19 -6.46 18.67 7.71
CA PHE A 19 -5.88 19.53 6.69
C PHE A 19 -4.62 20.27 7.19
N PRO A 20 -3.57 20.39 6.35
CA PRO A 20 -3.49 19.92 4.96
C PRO A 20 -3.30 18.39 4.85
N SER A 21 -4.20 17.74 4.10
CA SER A 21 -4.17 16.30 3.84
C SER A 21 -3.78 16.03 2.39
N ARG A 22 -3.12 14.90 2.14
CA ARG A 22 -2.84 14.38 0.79
C ARG A 22 -3.67 13.12 0.53
N LEU A 23 -3.56 12.60 -0.69
CA LEU A 23 -4.17 11.35 -1.13
C LEU A 23 -3.10 10.40 -1.68
N GLY A 24 -3.48 9.14 -1.82
CA GLY A 24 -2.63 8.07 -2.34
C GLY A 24 -2.13 7.16 -1.24
N TYR A 25 -2.24 5.86 -1.46
CA TYR A 25 -1.88 4.82 -0.49
C TYR A 25 -0.63 4.03 -0.86
N GLU A 26 -0.36 3.90 -2.14
CA GLU A 26 0.72 3.07 -2.66
C GLU A 26 1.51 3.86 -3.70
N ALA A 27 2.77 3.50 -3.85
CA ALA A 27 3.66 4.02 -4.87
C ALA A 27 4.82 3.06 -5.05
N ALA A 28 5.53 3.21 -6.17
CA ALA A 28 6.84 2.64 -6.38
C ALA A 28 7.71 3.65 -7.12
N GLY A 29 9.02 3.58 -6.92
CA GLY A 29 9.96 4.50 -7.55
C GLY A 29 11.38 4.33 -7.03
N ILE A 30 12.20 5.35 -7.24
CA ILE A 30 13.60 5.39 -6.82
C ILE A 30 13.77 6.26 -5.59
N VAL A 31 14.56 5.78 -4.63
CA VAL A 31 14.93 6.55 -3.44
C VAL A 31 15.87 7.69 -3.82
N THR A 32 15.46 8.94 -3.55
CA THR A 32 16.26 10.14 -3.85
C THR A 32 16.92 10.76 -2.61
N ALA A 33 16.41 10.48 -1.42
CA ALA A 33 16.96 10.91 -0.14
C ALA A 33 16.57 9.93 0.97
N VAL A 34 17.39 9.85 2.02
CA VAL A 34 17.13 9.04 3.23
C VAL A 34 17.44 9.85 4.48
N GLY A 35 16.71 9.57 5.57
CA GLY A 35 17.02 10.14 6.88
C GLY A 35 18.32 9.58 7.46
N SER A 36 18.95 10.30 8.41
CA SER A 36 20.22 9.90 9.01
C SER A 36 20.22 8.52 9.66
N ASP A 37 19.06 8.10 10.15
CA ASP A 37 18.90 6.86 10.92
C ASP A 37 18.41 5.69 10.05
N VAL A 38 18.22 5.91 8.74
CA VAL A 38 17.77 4.88 7.80
C VAL A 38 18.99 4.13 7.26
N THR A 39 19.05 2.82 7.50
CA THR A 39 20.22 1.99 7.16
C THR A 39 19.91 0.86 6.16
N GLU A 40 18.66 0.42 6.07
CA GLU A 40 18.25 -0.72 5.23
C GLU A 40 17.93 -0.34 3.76
N ILE A 41 17.71 0.96 3.53
CA ILE A 41 17.37 1.54 2.22
C ILE A 41 18.37 2.64 1.91
N THR A 42 18.81 2.71 0.65
CA THR A 42 19.83 3.64 0.17
C THR A 42 19.35 4.40 -1.06
N ILE A 43 19.96 5.57 -1.30
CA ILE A 43 19.68 6.37 -2.50
C ILE A 43 19.99 5.53 -3.75
N GLY A 44 19.04 5.52 -4.69
CA GLY A 44 19.12 4.72 -5.92
C GLY A 44 18.40 3.37 -5.86
N ASP A 45 18.00 2.90 -4.67
CA ASP A 45 17.19 1.68 -4.57
C ASP A 45 15.83 1.86 -5.26
N SER A 46 15.41 0.85 -6.03
CA SER A 46 14.04 0.69 -6.49
C SER A 46 13.19 0.14 -5.34
N VAL A 47 12.13 0.86 -4.98
CA VAL A 47 11.30 0.54 -3.82
C VAL A 47 9.82 0.63 -4.13
N ALA A 48 9.02 -0.04 -3.30
CA ALA A 48 7.58 0.05 -3.24
C ALA A 48 7.13 0.45 -1.83
N LEU A 49 5.98 1.10 -1.75
CA LEU A 49 5.37 1.52 -0.49
C LEU A 49 4.25 0.54 -0.09
N ILE A 50 4.35 0.01 1.12
CA ILE A 50 3.28 -0.69 1.80
C ILE A 50 2.27 0.36 2.31
N PRO A 51 0.96 0.18 2.07
CA PRO A 51 -0.06 1.14 2.51
C PRO A 51 0.04 1.48 4.01
N PRO A 52 0.07 2.77 4.39
CA PRO A 52 0.03 3.16 5.78
C PRO A 52 -1.32 2.84 6.41
N LEU A 53 -1.35 2.69 7.74
CA LEU A 53 -2.61 2.61 8.50
C LEU A 53 -3.34 3.97 8.58
N ASP A 54 -2.59 5.06 8.48
CA ASP A 54 -3.11 6.43 8.49
C ASP A 54 -3.14 6.95 7.05
N ILE A 55 -4.33 7.02 6.46
CA ILE A 55 -4.52 7.44 5.06
C ILE A 55 -4.36 8.94 4.85
N ALA A 56 -4.52 9.74 5.92
CA ALA A 56 -4.38 11.20 5.84
C ALA A 56 -2.90 11.62 5.81
N ARG A 57 -2.03 10.78 6.35
CA ARG A 57 -0.62 11.06 6.57
C ARG A 57 0.22 10.32 5.53
N TRP A 58 1.15 11.03 4.89
CA TRP A 58 2.06 10.49 3.87
C TRP A 58 1.45 10.11 2.52
N GLY A 59 0.49 10.90 2.02
CA GLY A 59 -0.10 10.67 0.70
C GLY A 59 0.94 10.63 -0.44
N THR A 60 0.74 9.69 -1.37
CA THR A 60 1.68 9.37 -2.45
C THR A 60 1.33 9.96 -3.82
N TYR A 61 0.20 10.65 -3.97
CA TYR A 61 -0.14 11.31 -5.23
C TYR A 61 0.74 12.55 -5.45
N GLY A 62 1.84 12.35 -6.15
CA GLY A 62 2.78 13.38 -6.55
C GLY A 62 4.05 12.78 -7.14
N GLU A 63 4.95 13.63 -7.62
CA GLU A 63 6.25 13.20 -8.15
C GLU A 63 7.24 12.80 -7.04
N LEU A 64 7.01 13.28 -5.81
CA LEU A 64 7.81 12.98 -4.63
C LEU A 64 6.90 12.66 -3.45
N ALA A 65 7.24 11.59 -2.72
CA ALA A 65 6.58 11.20 -1.47
C ALA A 65 7.62 11.06 -0.35
N ASN A 66 7.37 11.72 0.78
CA ASN A 66 8.17 11.52 2.00
C ASN A 66 7.38 10.61 2.94
N VAL A 67 7.95 9.45 3.24
CA VAL A 67 7.29 8.35 3.93
C VAL A 67 8.21 7.77 5.00
N PRO A 68 7.67 7.17 6.07
CA PRO A 68 8.47 6.41 7.04
C PRO A 68 9.19 5.24 6.37
N ALA A 69 10.48 5.05 6.67
CA ALA A 69 11.28 3.98 6.09
C ALA A 69 10.70 2.57 6.32
N HIS A 70 10.00 2.34 7.45
CA HIS A 70 9.39 1.05 7.78
C HIS A 70 8.18 0.69 6.90
N LEU A 71 7.68 1.62 6.09
CA LEU A 71 6.64 1.34 5.09
C LEU A 71 7.24 1.03 3.71
N VAL A 72 8.55 1.15 3.55
CA VAL A 72 9.24 1.03 2.27
C VAL A 72 9.95 -0.31 2.20
N VAL A 73 9.83 -0.97 1.06
CA VAL A 73 10.46 -2.26 0.79
C VAL A 73 11.10 -2.25 -0.59
N LYS A 74 12.23 -2.95 -0.75
CA LYS A 74 12.91 -3.06 -2.04
C LYS A 74 12.02 -3.80 -3.04
N SER A 75 11.86 -3.23 -4.22
CA SER A 75 11.09 -3.84 -5.30
C SER A 75 11.90 -4.97 -5.94
N PRO A 76 11.29 -6.13 -6.22
CA PRO A 76 11.92 -7.16 -7.04
C PRO A 76 12.32 -6.60 -8.42
N GLU A 77 13.50 -6.98 -8.91
CA GLU A 77 14.03 -6.49 -10.19
C GLU A 77 13.17 -6.87 -11.41
N ASN A 78 12.33 -7.89 -11.27
CA ASN A 78 11.49 -8.41 -12.34
C ASN A 78 10.10 -7.73 -12.41
N LEU A 79 9.82 -6.74 -11.57
CA LEU A 79 8.56 -5.98 -11.60
C LEU A 79 8.78 -4.57 -12.15
N SER A 80 7.87 -4.10 -13.01
CA SER A 80 7.79 -2.68 -13.32
C SER A 80 7.34 -1.87 -12.11
N PHE A 81 7.49 -0.54 -12.15
CA PHE A 81 6.98 0.30 -11.07
C PHE A 81 5.45 0.24 -10.98
N GLU A 82 4.75 0.11 -12.10
CA GLU A 82 3.29 -0.07 -12.13
C GLU A 82 2.88 -1.36 -11.42
N GLU A 83 3.58 -2.47 -11.68
CA GLU A 83 3.32 -3.76 -11.04
C GLU A 83 3.63 -3.71 -9.54
N ALA A 84 4.78 -3.14 -9.17
CA ALA A 84 5.19 -2.99 -7.78
C ALA A 84 4.21 -2.10 -6.98
N ALA A 85 3.79 -0.97 -7.54
CA ALA A 85 2.83 -0.06 -6.91
C ALA A 85 1.40 -0.63 -6.81
N ALA A 86 1.07 -1.63 -7.62
CA ALA A 86 -0.24 -2.29 -7.59
C ALA A 86 -0.29 -3.50 -6.65
N SER A 87 0.83 -3.91 -6.05
CA SER A 87 0.93 -5.21 -5.38
C SER A 87 0.38 -5.20 -3.94
N TRP A 88 0.73 -4.23 -3.11
CA TRP A 88 0.63 -4.37 -1.67
C TRP A 88 -0.80 -4.47 -1.15
N MET A 89 -1.65 -3.49 -1.45
CA MET A 89 -2.98 -3.37 -0.85
C MET A 89 -3.85 -4.60 -1.15
N GLN A 90 -3.83 -5.09 -2.39
CA GLN A 90 -4.62 -6.27 -2.76
C GLN A 90 -4.19 -7.51 -1.97
N TYR A 91 -2.89 -7.78 -1.89
CA TYR A 91 -2.39 -8.98 -1.23
C TYR A 91 -2.46 -8.89 0.29
N VAL A 92 -2.11 -7.75 0.91
CA VAL A 92 -2.17 -7.62 2.38
C VAL A 92 -3.62 -7.64 2.88
N THR A 93 -4.56 -7.12 2.10
CA THR A 93 -6.00 -7.18 2.44
C THR A 93 -6.51 -8.61 2.38
N ALA A 94 -6.21 -9.34 1.30
CA ALA A 94 -6.61 -10.74 1.15
C ALA A 94 -5.95 -11.62 2.24
N TRP A 95 -4.65 -11.43 2.49
CA TRP A 95 -3.92 -12.15 3.55
C TRP A 95 -4.51 -11.86 4.93
N GLY A 96 -4.76 -10.59 5.25
CA GLY A 96 -5.35 -10.19 6.52
C GLY A 96 -6.71 -10.85 6.74
N GLY A 97 -7.59 -10.84 5.73
CA GLY A 97 -8.91 -11.47 5.84
C GLY A 97 -8.86 -12.99 5.93
N LEU A 98 -8.13 -13.64 5.01
CA LEU A 98 -8.16 -15.11 4.86
C LEU A 98 -7.24 -15.83 5.84
N ILE A 99 -6.03 -15.31 6.04
CA ILE A 99 -5.00 -15.98 6.83
C ILE A 99 -5.00 -15.46 8.25
N GLU A 100 -4.99 -14.15 8.47
CA GLU A 100 -4.91 -13.60 9.82
C GLU A 100 -6.24 -13.68 10.59
N GLN A 101 -7.37 -13.36 9.95
CA GLN A 101 -8.67 -13.36 10.62
C GLN A 101 -9.39 -14.71 10.50
N ALA A 102 -9.58 -15.21 9.29
CA ALA A 102 -10.32 -16.45 9.07
C ALA A 102 -9.53 -17.73 9.39
N LYS A 103 -8.19 -17.63 9.53
CA LYS A 103 -7.29 -18.76 9.84
C LYS A 103 -7.47 -19.93 8.86
N LEU A 104 -7.64 -19.62 7.57
CA LEU A 104 -7.92 -20.58 6.50
C LEU A 104 -6.90 -21.72 6.45
N ARG A 105 -7.38 -22.95 6.25
CA ARG A 105 -6.56 -24.16 6.15
C ARG A 105 -6.85 -24.92 4.87
N GLN A 106 -5.93 -25.84 4.55
CA GLN A 106 -6.13 -26.79 3.46
C GLN A 106 -7.43 -27.59 3.68
N GLY A 107 -8.27 -27.64 2.65
CA GLY A 107 -9.56 -28.34 2.68
C GLY A 107 -10.75 -27.46 3.02
N ASP A 108 -10.53 -26.22 3.46
CA ASP A 108 -11.60 -25.26 3.67
C ASP A 108 -12.18 -24.74 2.34
N PHE A 109 -13.45 -24.33 2.36
CA PHE A 109 -14.12 -23.71 1.23
C PHE A 109 -14.30 -22.20 1.48
N VAL A 110 -14.03 -21.38 0.47
CA VAL A 110 -14.15 -19.93 0.52
C VAL A 110 -15.08 -19.44 -0.58
N ILE A 111 -15.98 -18.51 -0.25
CA ILE A 111 -16.74 -17.75 -1.23
C ILE A 111 -16.10 -16.37 -1.35
N VAL A 112 -15.49 -16.08 -2.51
CA VAL A 112 -14.96 -14.76 -2.83
C VAL A 112 -16.02 -13.98 -3.59
N THR A 113 -16.63 -13.00 -2.92
CA THR A 113 -17.55 -12.07 -3.58
C THR A 113 -16.75 -11.04 -4.37
N ALA A 114 -17.26 -10.61 -5.53
CA ALA A 114 -16.55 -9.72 -6.45
C ALA A 114 -15.13 -10.22 -6.83
N ALA A 115 -15.01 -11.51 -7.17
CA ALA A 115 -13.75 -12.17 -7.53
C ALA A 115 -13.01 -11.58 -8.75
N SER A 116 -13.63 -10.66 -9.51
CA SER A 116 -12.97 -9.92 -10.59
C SER A 116 -12.36 -8.58 -10.15
N SER A 117 -12.50 -8.21 -8.87
CA SER A 117 -11.84 -7.04 -8.28
C SER A 117 -10.40 -7.35 -7.88
N SER A 118 -9.56 -6.33 -7.65
CA SER A 118 -8.14 -6.55 -7.32
C SER A 118 -7.92 -7.46 -6.11
N VAL A 119 -8.61 -7.22 -4.99
CA VAL A 119 -8.51 -8.08 -3.78
C VAL A 119 -9.11 -9.47 -4.03
N GLY A 120 -10.03 -9.59 -4.99
CA GLY A 120 -10.72 -10.84 -5.30
C GLY A 120 -10.00 -11.75 -6.30
N LEU A 121 -9.06 -11.21 -7.07
CA LEU A 121 -8.15 -11.93 -7.97
C LEU A 121 -7.00 -12.57 -7.19
#